data_AF-A0A950WHS3-F1
#
_entry.id   AF-A0A950WHS3-F1
#
_cell.length_a   1.000
_cell.length_b   1.000
_cell.length_c   1.000
_cell.angle_alpha   90.00
_cell.angle_beta   90.00
_cell.angle_gamma   90.00
#
_symmetry.space_group_name_H-M   'P 1'
#
loop_
_entity.id
_entity.type
_entity.pdbx_description
1 polymer ?
#
loop_
_entity_poly.entity_id
_entity_poly.type
_entity_poly.pdbx_seq_one_letter_code
_entity_poly.pdbx_strand_id
1 'polypeptide(L)'
;YQHDAERRLTQLVDAETRRHRDAEITASQRPGVPASRLLSQAARELLLAESSDWAFQIYQGTTVQYSTRRFESHIQRFNMIAEMLSEPPAVAGGLSLSSEQLALLEEIERRDNIFPEIEWRVYRS
;
A
#
# COMPACT_ATOMS: atom_id res chain seq x y z
N TYR A 1 -8.87 4.57 12.28
CA TYR A 1 -7.76 3.86 11.64
C TYR A 1 -8.14 3.34 10.26
N GLN A 2 -9.07 2.39 10.11
CA GLN A 2 -9.49 1.86 8.79
C GLN A 2 -10.05 2.94 7.84
N HIS A 3 -11.08 3.68 8.25
CA HIS A 3 -11.65 4.76 7.40
C HIS A 3 -10.67 5.86 6.98
N ASP A 4 -9.61 6.06 7.77
CA ASP A 4 -8.57 7.03 7.40
C ASP A 4 -7.61 6.44 6.37
N ALA A 5 -7.26 5.16 6.52
CA ALA A 5 -6.47 4.41 5.56
C ALA A 5 -7.19 4.26 4.20
N GLU A 6 -8.49 3.96 4.18
CA GLU A 6 -9.32 3.91 2.96
C GLU A 6 -9.28 5.24 2.19
N ARG A 7 -9.55 6.37 2.89
CA ARG A 7 -9.49 7.71 2.29
C ARG A 7 -8.10 8.01 1.75
N ARG A 8 -7.06 7.67 2.51
CA ARG A 8 -5.67 7.93 2.13
C ARG A 8 -5.29 7.12 0.88
N LEU A 9 -5.68 5.84 0.80
CA LEU A 9 -5.44 5.02 -0.38
C LEU A 9 -6.16 5.58 -1.61
N THR A 10 -7.42 5.98 -1.47
CA THR A 10 -8.20 6.63 -2.53
C THR A 10 -7.48 7.87 -3.05
N GLN A 11 -7.04 8.76 -2.17
CA GLN A 11 -6.29 9.97 -2.54
C GLN A 11 -4.99 9.67 -3.29
N LEU A 12 -4.26 8.63 -2.87
CA LEU A 12 -3.02 8.20 -3.52
C LEU A 12 -3.29 7.60 -4.91
N VAL A 13 -4.32 6.76 -5.05
CA VAL A 13 -4.75 6.17 -6.33
C VAL A 13 -5.19 7.26 -7.31
N ASP A 14 -5.96 8.25 -6.85
CA ASP A 14 -6.41 9.36 -7.68
C ASP A 14 -5.24 10.28 -8.08
N ALA A 15 -4.30 10.53 -7.16
CA ALA A 15 -3.09 11.30 -7.46
C ALA A 15 -2.24 10.61 -8.52
N GLU A 16 -2.05 9.29 -8.40
CA GLU A 16 -1.28 8.51 -9.36
C GLU A 16 -1.97 8.43 -10.73
N THR A 17 -3.30 8.29 -10.74
CA THR A 17 -4.09 8.29 -11.98
C THR A 17 -3.97 9.63 -12.72
N ARG A 18 -3.94 10.76 -11.98
CA ARG A 18 -3.68 12.09 -12.57
C ARG A 18 -2.26 12.19 -13.13
N ARG A 19 -1.24 11.74 -12.38
CA ARG A 19 0.16 11.73 -12.84
C ARG A 19 0.35 10.96 -14.13
N HIS A 20 -0.28 9.79 -14.26
CA HIS A 20 -0.21 8.98 -15.49
C HIS A 20 -0.86 9.65 -16.71
N ARG A 21 -1.91 10.47 -16.51
CA ARG A 21 -2.56 11.22 -17.59
C ARG A 21 -1.67 12.34 -18.14
N ASP A 22 -0.82 12.92 -17.29
CA ASP A 22 0.05 14.04 -17.64
C ASP A 22 1.45 13.60 -18.13
N ALA A 23 1.84 12.34 -17.89
CA ALA A 23 3.18 11.81 -18.15
C ALA A 23 3.39 11.18 -19.55
N GLU A 24 2.46 11.34 -20.49
CA GLU A 24 2.52 10.73 -21.84
C GLU A 24 3.67 11.23 -22.75
N ILE A 25 4.56 12.13 -22.28
CA ILE A 25 5.51 12.83 -23.18
C ILE A 25 7.00 12.67 -22.83
N THR A 26 7.43 12.16 -21.67
CA THR A 26 8.88 12.15 -21.34
C THR A 26 9.38 10.82 -20.77
N ALA A 27 9.63 9.86 -21.65
CA ALA A 27 10.35 8.62 -21.32
C ALA A 27 11.85 8.89 -21.18
N SER A 28 12.36 8.99 -19.95
CA SER A 28 13.80 8.98 -19.64
C SER A 28 14.18 7.67 -18.93
N GLN A 29 15.35 7.15 -19.30
CA GLN A 29 15.81 5.75 -19.19
C GLN A 29 16.37 5.33 -17.82
N ARG A 30 15.83 5.81 -16.70
CA ARG A 30 16.15 5.24 -15.38
C ARG A 30 14.89 4.63 -14.77
N PRO A 31 14.81 3.31 -14.59
CA PRO A 31 13.59 2.70 -14.07
C PRO A 31 13.43 3.05 -12.59
N GLY A 32 12.59 4.04 -12.29
CA GLY A 32 12.04 4.22 -10.95
C GLY A 32 11.17 3.01 -10.57
N VAL A 33 10.88 2.86 -9.28
CA VAL A 33 9.97 1.80 -8.82
C VAL A 33 8.55 2.16 -9.28
N PRO A 34 7.81 1.27 -9.97
CA PRO A 34 6.46 1.58 -10.42
C PRO A 34 5.55 1.87 -9.22
N ALA A 35 4.83 3.00 -9.25
CA ALA A 35 3.89 3.34 -8.19
C ALA A 35 2.80 2.25 -8.02
N SER A 36 2.43 1.57 -9.11
CA SER A 36 1.51 0.44 -9.09
C SER A 36 1.96 -0.70 -8.15
N ARG A 37 3.26 -0.95 -8.01
CA ARG A 37 3.80 -1.97 -7.09
C ARG A 37 3.48 -1.61 -5.64
N LEU A 38 3.77 -0.36 -5.26
CA LEU A 38 3.49 0.15 -3.93
C LEU A 38 1.98 0.21 -3.66
N LEU A 39 1.19 0.67 -4.64
CA LEU A 39 -0.27 0.75 -4.52
C LEU A 39 -0.91 -0.64 -4.36
N SER A 40 -0.44 -1.65 -5.09
CA SER A 40 -0.88 -3.04 -4.90
C SER A 40 -0.57 -3.55 -3.50
N GLN A 41 0.64 -3.31 -2.98
CA GLN A 41 0.97 -3.75 -1.62
C GLN A 41 0.18 -2.97 -0.56
N ALA A 42 0.02 -1.65 -0.71
CA ALA A 42 -0.80 -0.84 0.19
C ALA A 42 -2.27 -1.32 0.21
N ALA A 43 -2.85 -1.61 -0.95
CA ALA A 43 -4.18 -2.18 -1.06
C ALA A 43 -4.29 -3.53 -0.32
N ARG A 44 -3.26 -4.37 -0.43
CA ARG A 44 -3.22 -5.67 0.25
C ARG A 44 -3.15 -5.52 1.77
N GLU A 45 -2.31 -4.62 2.28
CA GLU A 45 -2.24 -4.34 3.72
C GLU A 45 -3.56 -3.80 4.25
N LEU A 46 -4.21 -2.89 3.50
CA LEU A 46 -5.52 -2.35 3.88
C LEU A 46 -6.58 -3.46 3.93
N LEU A 47 -6.67 -4.28 2.89
CA LEU A 47 -7.61 -5.40 2.81
C LEU A 47 -7.41 -6.39 3.97
N LEU A 48 -6.15 -6.72 4.29
CA LEU A 48 -5.83 -7.61 5.41
C LEU A 48 -6.18 -6.97 6.77
N ALA A 49 -6.03 -5.65 6.91
CA ALA A 49 -6.48 -4.91 8.09
C ALA A 49 -8.01 -4.85 8.21
N GLU A 50 -8.74 -4.94 7.10
CA GLU A 50 -10.21 -4.91 7.04
C GLU A 50 -10.86 -6.28 7.24
N SER A 51 -10.08 -7.36 7.31
CA SER A 51 -10.64 -8.70 7.53
C SER A 51 -11.50 -8.76 8.79
N SER A 52 -12.75 -9.19 8.61
CA SER A 52 -13.72 -9.40 9.69
C SER A 52 -13.29 -10.48 10.68
N ASP A 53 -12.36 -11.35 10.30
CA ASP A 53 -11.85 -12.43 11.15
C ASP A 53 -11.15 -11.89 12.40
N TRP A 54 -10.44 -10.77 12.29
CA TRP A 54 -9.78 -10.14 13.44
C TRP A 54 -10.81 -9.65 14.45
N ALA A 55 -11.83 -8.94 13.98
CA ALA A 55 -12.91 -8.42 14.82
C ALA A 55 -13.71 -9.57 15.48
N PHE A 56 -13.98 -10.64 14.73
CA PHE A 56 -14.68 -11.81 15.23
C PHE A 56 -13.87 -12.57 16.29
N GLN A 57 -12.57 -12.83 16.06
CA GLN A 57 -11.69 -13.48 17.03
C GLN A 57 -11.54 -12.66 18.32
N ILE A 58 -11.44 -11.33 18.20
CA ILE A 58 -11.42 -10.41 19.35
C ILE A 58 -12.73 -10.52 20.14
N TYR A 59 -13.88 -10.49 19.46
CA TYR A 59 -15.20 -10.57 20.07
C TYR A 59 -15.44 -11.90 20.80
N GLN A 60 -15.00 -13.03 20.22
CA GLN A 60 -15.11 -14.36 20.83
C GLN A 60 -14.15 -14.56 22.01
N GLY A 61 -13.25 -13.61 22.29
CA GLY A 61 -12.27 -13.68 23.38
C GLY A 61 -11.14 -14.69 23.12
N THR A 62 -11.10 -15.33 21.96
CA THR A 62 -10.04 -16.27 21.58
C THR A 62 -8.92 -15.53 20.88
N THR A 63 -7.67 -15.66 21.35
CA THR A 63 -6.48 -15.06 20.72
C THR A 63 -6.54 -13.54 20.51
N VAL A 64 -7.27 -12.79 21.35
CA VAL A 64 -7.45 -11.32 21.27
C VAL A 64 -6.13 -10.58 21.00
N GLN A 65 -5.09 -10.85 21.80
CA GLN A 65 -3.78 -10.20 21.66
C GLN A 65 -3.10 -10.49 20.32
N TYR A 66 -3.36 -11.64 19.70
CA TYR A 66 -2.82 -11.98 18.38
C TYR A 66 -3.55 -11.20 17.29
N SER A 67 -4.89 -11.21 17.31
CA SER A 67 -5.72 -10.54 16.32
C SER A 67 -5.55 -9.01 16.36
N THR A 68 -5.43 -8.41 17.55
CA THR A 68 -5.09 -6.98 17.69
C THR A 68 -3.71 -6.66 17.10
N ARG A 69 -2.68 -7.44 17.43
CA ARG A 69 -1.33 -7.24 16.88
C ARG A 69 -1.28 -7.38 15.36
N ARG A 70 -2.07 -8.29 14.79
CA ARG A 70 -2.18 -8.48 13.33
C ARG A 70 -2.82 -7.26 12.67
N PHE A 71 -3.95 -6.79 13.19
CA PHE A 71 -4.60 -5.57 12.72
C PHE A 71 -3.64 -4.36 12.74
N GLU A 72 -3.02 -4.09 13.89
CA GLU A 72 -2.09 -2.96 14.06
C GLU A 72 -0.89 -3.06 13.12
N SER A 73 -0.35 -4.27 12.96
CA SER A 73 0.76 -4.54 12.05
C SER A 73 0.44 -4.19 10.60
N HIS A 74 -0.76 -4.56 10.11
CA HIS A 74 -1.16 -4.26 8.73
C HIS A 74 -1.38 -2.75 8.53
N ILE A 75 -2.03 -2.08 9.49
CA ILE A 75 -2.18 -0.61 9.45
C ILE A 75 -0.81 0.10 9.47
N GLN A 76 0.14 -0.39 10.27
CA GLN A 76 1.49 0.17 10.32
C GLN A 76 2.20 0.04 8.98
N ARG A 77 2.17 -1.14 8.36
CA ARG A 77 2.79 -1.38 7.03
C ARG A 77 2.12 -0.53 5.94
N PHE A 78 0.80 -0.45 5.96
CA PHE A 78 0.04 0.43 5.08
C PHE A 78 0.55 1.87 5.19
N ASN A 79 0.69 2.40 6.41
CA ASN A 79 1.14 3.77 6.62
C ASN A 79 2.55 4.01 6.10
N MET A 80 3.48 3.08 6.34
CA MET A 80 4.85 3.17 5.83
C MET A 80 4.88 3.23 4.29
N ILE A 81 4.10 2.38 3.62
CA ILE A 81 4.02 2.38 2.15
C ILE A 81 3.32 3.66 1.65
N ALA A 82 2.28 4.12 2.33
CA ALA A 82 1.58 5.36 2.00
C ALA A 82 2.51 6.59 2.11
N GLU A 83 3.40 6.63 3.09
CA GLU A 83 4.44 7.66 3.20
C GLU A 83 5.43 7.59 2.04
N MET A 84 5.89 6.39 1.67
CA MET A 84 6.72 6.18 0.48
C MET A 84 6.04 6.59 -0.84
N LEU A 85 4.71 6.66 -0.88
CA LEU A 85 3.94 7.14 -2.04
C LEU A 85 3.71 8.65 -2.01
N SER A 86 3.64 9.26 -0.81
CA SER A 86 3.41 10.70 -0.62
C SER A 86 4.65 11.55 -0.82
N GLU A 87 5.82 11.08 -0.39
CA GLU A 87 7.08 11.84 -0.36
C GLU A 87 8.12 11.58 -1.48
N PRO A 88 8.00 10.61 -2.41
CA PRO A 88 9.08 10.30 -3.32
C PRO A 88 9.15 11.37 -4.44
N PRO A 89 10.35 11.89 -4.76
CA PRO A 89 10.52 12.69 -5.96
C PRO A 89 10.19 11.80 -7.16
N ALA A 90 9.20 12.21 -7.95
CA ALA A 90 8.86 11.54 -9.20
C ALA A 90 10.10 11.60 -10.11
N VAL A 91 10.64 10.44 -10.44
CA VAL A 91 11.69 10.29 -11.47
C VAL A 91 11.03 9.80 -12.74
N ALA A 92 11.70 9.98 -13.88
CA ALA A 92 11.18 9.45 -15.13
C ALA A 92 10.91 7.93 -14.98
N GLY A 93 9.68 7.51 -15.25
CA GLY A 93 9.28 6.10 -15.17
C GLY A 93 8.89 5.55 -13.79
N GLY A 94 8.89 6.34 -12.71
CA GLY A 94 8.37 5.86 -11.41
C GLY A 94 8.80 6.67 -10.19
N LEU A 95 8.81 6.00 -9.04
CA LEU A 95 9.17 6.57 -7.75
C LEU A 95 10.64 6.32 -7.44
N SER A 96 11.33 7.34 -6.92
CA SER A 96 12.69 7.18 -6.39
C SER A 96 12.60 6.78 -4.92
N LEU A 97 12.94 5.53 -4.61
CA LEU A 97 13.01 5.01 -3.25
C LEU A 97 14.48 4.87 -2.83
N SER A 98 14.76 5.08 -1.53
CA SER A 98 16.05 4.73 -0.94
C SER A 98 16.23 3.20 -0.90
N SER A 99 17.47 2.74 -0.72
CA SER A 99 17.76 1.31 -0.57
C SER A 99 17.01 0.70 0.63
N GLU A 100 16.86 1.47 1.71
CA GLU A 100 16.12 1.06 2.91
C GLU A 100 14.61 0.94 2.63
N GLN A 101 14.03 1.90 1.91
CA GLN A 101 12.62 1.87 1.52
C GLN A 101 12.33 0.68 0.60
N LEU A 102 13.22 0.39 -0.35
CA LEU A 102 13.10 -0.76 -1.23
C LEU A 102 13.18 -2.08 -0.45
N ALA A 103 14.15 -2.22 0.45
CA ALA A 103 14.27 -3.41 1.30
C ALA A 103 13.05 -3.62 2.20
N LEU A 104 12.49 -2.53 2.75
CA LEU A 104 11.26 -2.58 3.53
C LEU A 104 10.06 -3.02 2.68
N LEU A 105 9.90 -2.49 1.47
CA LEU A 105 8.84 -2.93 0.55
C LEU A 105 8.96 -4.43 0.24
N GLU A 106 10.16 -4.91 -0.08
CA GLU A 106 10.41 -6.32 -0.37
C GLU A 106 10.15 -7.24 0.83
N GLU A 107 10.49 -6.79 2.04
CA GLU A 107 10.18 -7.53 3.26
C GLU A 107 8.67 -7.68 3.46
N ILE A 108 7.93 -6.58 3.27
CA ILE A 108 6.46 -6.56 3.39
C ILE A 108 5.85 -7.47 2.32
N GLU A 109 6.24 -7.33 1.05
CA GLU A 109 5.76 -8.17 -0.05
C GLU A 109 6.03 -9.66 0.18
N ARG A 110 7.20 -10.02 0.74
CA ARG A 110 7.53 -11.41 1.05
C ARG A 110 6.66 -11.96 2.18
N ARG A 111 6.31 -11.11 3.15
CA ARG A 111 5.53 -11.49 4.33
C ARG A 111 4.04 -11.61 4.02
N ASP A 112 3.51 -10.64 3.27
CA ASP A 112 2.10 -10.46 3.00
C ASP A 112 1.89 -10.52 1.47
N ASN A 113 1.97 -11.74 0.92
CA ASN A 113 1.92 -12.03 -0.52
C ASN A 113 0.59 -12.63 -1.02
N ILE A 114 -0.42 -12.69 -0.15
CA ILE A 114 -1.74 -13.25 -0.45
C ILE A 114 -2.49 -12.29 -1.39
N PHE A 115 -3.24 -12.80 -2.38
CA PHE A 115 -3.89 -12.01 -3.45
C PHE A 115 -2.89 -11.31 -4.39
N PRO A 116 -2.01 -12.06 -5.11
CA PRO A 116 -1.10 -11.50 -6.11
C PRO A 116 -1.81 -10.67 -7.19
N GLU A 117 -3.08 -10.99 -7.46
CA GLU A 117 -3.96 -10.37 -8.45
C GLU A 117 -4.67 -9.08 -8.00
N ILE A 118 -4.34 -8.55 -6.81
CA ILE A 118 -5.05 -7.38 -6.28
C ILE A 118 -4.92 -6.15 -7.20
N GLU A 119 -6.07 -5.68 -7.66
CA GLU A 119 -6.19 -4.51 -8.52
C GLU A 119 -6.41 -3.25 -7.66
N TRP A 120 -5.35 -2.49 -7.43
CA TRP A 120 -5.40 -1.24 -6.65
C TRP A 120 -6.34 -0.18 -7.25
N ARG A 121 -6.66 -0.28 -8.55
CA ARG A 121 -7.57 0.64 -9.25
C ARG A 121 -9.01 0.59 -8.75
N VAL A 122 -9.38 -0.45 -8.00
CA VAL A 122 -10.72 -0.57 -7.38
C VAL A 122 -10.97 0.57 -6.38
N TYR A 123 -9.91 1.15 -5.80
CA TYR A 123 -10.00 2.26 -4.86
C TYR A 123 -10.08 3.65 -5.52
N ARG A 124 -10.22 3.72 -6.86
CA ARG A 124 -10.40 4.99 -7.59
C ARG A 124 -11.81 5.53 -7.39
N SER A 125 -11.95 6.84 -7.19
CA SER A 125 -13.25 7.52 -7.09
C SER A 125 -13.38 8.74 -8.01
#